data_AF-A0A2A6NZ64-F1
#
_entry.id   AF-A0A2A6NZ64-F1
#
_cell.length_a   1.000
_cell.length_b   1.000
_cell.length_c   1.000
_cell.angle_alpha   90.00
_cell.angle_beta   90.00
_cell.angle_gamma   90.00
#
_symmetry.space_group_name_H-M   'P 1'
#
loop_
_entity.id
_entity.type
_entity.pdbx_description
1 polymer ?
#
loop_
_entity_poly.entity_id
_entity_poly.type
_entity_poly.pdbx_seq_one_letter_code
_entity_poly.pdbx_strand_id
1 'polypeptide(L)' 'MYKVVDLIEDKHTTVEATLNEWVAKGYEPFQVIRRATYSWRLIFRRADEANVGSVADGN' A
#
# COMPACT_ATOMS: atom_id res chain seq x y z
N MET A 1 -11.68 1.87 1.80
CA MET A 1 -11.39 2.25 0.41
C MET A 1 -9.99 1.81 0.03
N TYR A 2 -9.87 1.03 -1.04
CA TYR A 2 -8.59 0.53 -1.54
C TYR A 2 -8.06 1.41 -2.68
N LYS A 3 -6.73 1.54 -2.75
CA LYS A 3 -6.01 2.17 -3.86
C LYS A 3 -5.09 1.16 -4.52
N VAL A 4 -5.16 1.07 -5.84
CA VAL A 4 -4.31 0.19 -6.64
C VAL A 4 -3.35 1.03 -7.46
N VAL A 5 -2.08 0.65 -7.47
CA VAL A 5 -0.99 1.27 -8.24
C VAL A 5 -0.28 0.17 -9.00
N ASP A 6 -0.30 0.26 -10.33
CA ASP A 6 0.57 -0.56 -11.18
C ASP A 6 1.90 0.18 -11.36
N LEU A 7 3.00 -0.52 -11.09
CA LEU A 7 4.35 0.03 -11.04
C LEU A 7 5.25 -0.75 -12.00
N ILE A 8 6.05 -0.02 -12.78
CA ILE A 8 7.22 -0.57 -13.47
C ILE A 8 8.45 0.00 -12.80
N GLU A 9 9.28 -0.87 -12.23
CA GLU A 9 10.50 -0.47 -11.55
C GLU A 9 11.57 -0.03 -12.54
N ASP A 10 12.23 1.07 -12.19
CA ASP A 10 13.40 1.58 -12.87
C ASP A 10 14.37 2.17 -11.83
N LYS A 11 15.46 2.81 -12.27
CA LYS A 11 16.47 3.37 -11.35
C LYS A 11 15.91 4.48 -10.44
N HIS A 12 14.85 5.16 -10.86
CA HIS A 12 14.22 6.26 -10.14
C HIS A 12 12.95 5.85 -9.42
N THR A 13 12.27 4.81 -9.91
CA THR A 13 11.00 4.35 -9.39
C THR A 13 11.16 2.94 -8.83
N THR A 14 11.22 2.82 -7.50
CA THR A 14 11.28 1.53 -6.82
C THR A 14 9.97 1.22 -6.09
N VAL A 15 9.73 -0.07 -5.82
CA VAL A 15 8.61 -0.47 -4.95
C VAL A 15 8.70 0.25 -3.61
N GLU A 16 9.88 0.32 -3.00
CA GLU A 16 10.10 0.97 -1.70
C GLU A 16 9.77 2.47 -1.73
N ALA A 17 10.26 3.21 -2.74
CA ALA A 17 9.97 4.64 -2.88
C ALA A 17 8.46 4.88 -3.03
N THR A 18 7.79 4.03 -3.81
CA THR A 18 6.34 4.10 -4.01
C THR A 18 5.60 3.81 -2.71
N LEU A 19 5.99 2.77 -1.97
CA LEU A 19 5.39 2.44 -0.68
C LEU A 19 5.50 3.62 0.30
N ASN A 20 6.68 4.22 0.44
CA ASN A 20 6.92 5.36 1.31
C ASN A 20 6.07 6.58 0.91
N GLU A 21 5.94 6.84 -0.39
CA GLU A 21 5.10 7.93 -0.90
C GLU A 21 3.62 7.75 -0.50
N TRP A 22 3.08 6.54 -0.63
CA TRP A 22 1.69 6.26 -0.28
C TRP A 22 1.45 6.25 1.23
N VAL A 23 2.44 5.82 2.01
CA VAL A 23 2.44 5.96 3.48
C VAL A 23 2.35 7.42 3.88
N ALA A 24 3.17 8.30 3.29
CA ALA A 24 3.11 9.74 3.54
C ALA A 24 1.76 10.38 3.13
N LYS A 25 1.02 9.76 2.20
CA LYS A 25 -0.33 10.17 1.76
C LYS A 25 -1.46 9.62 2.64
N GLY A 26 -1.15 8.95 3.75
CA GLY A 26 -2.14 8.40 4.68
C GLY A 26 -2.77 7.08 4.21
N TYR A 27 -2.03 6.30 3.42
CA TYR A 27 -2.39 4.95 3.05
C TYR A 27 -1.42 3.96 3.69
N GLU A 28 -1.84 2.72 3.90
CA GLU A 28 -0.96 1.66 4.35
C GLU A 28 -0.93 0.53 3.31
N PRO A 29 0.22 -0.13 3.12
CA PRO A 29 0.32 -1.26 2.20
C PRO A 29 -0.52 -2.43 2.70
N PHE A 30 -1.37 -2.94 1.81
CA PHE A 30 -2.21 -4.10 2.06
C PHE A 30 -1.68 -5.34 1.35
N GLN A 31 -1.32 -5.21 0.06
CA GLN A 31 -0.74 -6.29 -0.73
C GLN A 31 0.27 -5.76 -1.76
N VAL A 32 1.31 -6.55 -2.02
CA VAL A 32 2.32 -6.28 -3.05
C VAL A 32 2.41 -7.53 -3.93
N ILE A 33 2.11 -7.38 -5.22
CA ILE A 33 2.06 -8.49 -6.17
C ILE A 33 3.09 -8.25 -7.28
N ARG A 34 4.05 -9.16 -7.44
CA ARG A 34 4.96 -9.16 -8.58
C ARG A 34 4.27 -9.79 -9.78
N ARG A 35 4.10 -9.03 -10.87
CA ARG A 35 3.45 -9.50 -12.12
C ARG A 35 4.46 -10.04 -13.12
N ALA A 36 5.61 -9.40 -13.24
CA ALA A 36 6.72 -9.80 -14.12
C ALA A 36 8.04 -9.20 -13.60
N THR A 37 9.14 -9.40 -14.33
CA THR A 37 10.39 -8.68 -14.02
C THR A 37 10.15 -7.17 -14.08
N TYR A 38 10.49 -6.50 -12.98
CA TYR A 38 10.26 -5.06 -12.75
C TYR A 38 8.78 -4.63 -12.75
N SER A 39 7.80 -5.52 -12.90
CA SER A 39 6.39 -5.12 -12.93
C SER A 39 5.68 -5.56 -11.66
N TRP A 40 5.04 -4.61 -10.97
CA TRP A 40 4.39 -4.79 -9.69
C TRP A 40 3.00 -4.18 -9.67
N ARG A 41 2.16 -4.72 -8.80
CA ARG A 41 0.89 -4.12 -8.41
C ARG A 41 0.89 -3.95 -6.90
N LEU A 42 0.78 -2.71 -6.46
CA LEU A 42 0.74 -2.32 -5.06
C LEU A 42 -0.72 -1.97 -4.72
N ILE A 43 -1.23 -2.60 -3.68
CA ILE A 43 -2.58 -2.37 -3.17
C ILE A 43 -2.45 -1.78 -1.78
N PHE A 44 -3.10 -0.65 -1.58
CA PHE A 44 -3.11 0.08 -0.33
C PHE A 44 -4.53 0.22 0.21
N ARG A 45 -4.66 0.34 1.53
CA ARG A 45 -5.91 0.75 2.18
C ARG A 45 -5.72 2.12 2.86
N ARG A 46 -6.81 2.86 3.05
CA ARG A 46 -6.76 4.15 3.77
C ARG A 46 -6.48 3.89 5.25
N ALA A 47 -5.49 4.58 5.83
CA ALA A 47 -5.10 4.38 7.23
C ALA A 47 -6.19 4.80 8.23
N ASP A 48 -7.08 5.72 7.83
CA ASP A 48 -8.21 6.20 8.65
C ASP A 48 -9.25 5.08 8.93
N GLU A 49 -9.45 4.14 7.99
CA GLU A 49 -10.38 3.02 8.16
C GLU A 49 -9.81 1.90 9.05
N ALA A 50 -8.49 1.87 9.30
CA ALA A 50 -7.88 0.82 10.12
C ALA A 50 -8.10 1.01 11.63
N ASN A 51 -8.51 2.20 12.08
CA ASN A 51 -8.82 2.47 13.49
C ASN A 51 -10.30 2.28 13.88
N VAL A 52 -11.20 2.03 12.92
CA VAL A 52 -12.66 1.88 13.21
C VAL A 52 -13.08 0.41 13.40
N GLY A 53 -12.12 -0.54 13.38
CA GLY A 53 -12.41 -1.98 13.48
C GLY A 53 -11.83 -2.71 14.69
N SER A 54 -11.14 -2.01 15.60
CA SER A 54 -10.51 -2.64 16.77
C SER A 54 -10.94 -2.00 18.08
N VAL A 55 -12.25 -1.81 18.27
CA VAL A 55 -12.80 -1.83 19.64
C VAL A 55 -12.79 -3.29 20.05
N ALA A 56 -11.68 -3.74 20.60
CA ALA A 56 -11.65 -4.93 21.43
C ALA A 56 -12.49 -4.58 22.67
N ASP A 57 -13.77 -4.93 22.62
CA ASP A 57 -14.64 -5.06 23.77
C ASP A 57 -14.00 -6.10 24.71
N GLY A 58 -13.22 -5.59 25.66
CA GLY A 58 -12.69 -6.37 26.77
C GLY A 58 -13.70 -6.31 27.91
N ASN A 59 -14.55 -7.33 27.97
CA ASN A 59 -15.38 -7.66 29.13
C ASN A 59 -14.53 -8.11 30.32
#